data_AF-A0A6A6R0V0-F1
#
_entry.id   AF-A0A6A6R0V0-F1
#
_cell.length_a   1.000
_cell.length_b   1.000
_cell.length_c   1.000
_cell.angle_alpha   90.00
_cell.angle_beta   90.00
_cell.angle_gamma   90.00
#
_symmetry.space_group_name_H-M   'P 1'
#
loop_
_entity.id
_entity.type
_entity.pdbx_description
1 polymer ?
#
loop_
_entity_poly.entity_id
_entity_poly.type
_entity_poly.pdbx_seq_one_letter_code
_entity_poly.pdbx_strand_id
1 'polypeptide(L)'
;ATSTSAAQPFSTPLTPSPAAEGTPTKPAPTASVVTLSSVPAGTPLKGLNFLKNAQDPVALEDSEYPSWLWDILKKEETKGDGAGEGDLFSKSKKQRRLAAKRLRKQELRDPDALAPKIPIYEQSIDLPAGNGTVQGAIQAAAVRKELQKAMRVKRRGTIKEGNFLKTMG
;
A
#
# COMPACT_ATOMS: atom_id res chain seq x y z
N ALA A 1 -8.73 47.04 -47.38
CA ALA A 1 -7.63 46.41 -48.12
C ALA A 1 -7.18 45.18 -47.34
N THR A 2 -7.30 44.02 -47.95
CA THR A 2 -6.96 42.68 -47.47
C THR A 2 -5.47 42.41 -47.61
N SER A 3 -4.82 41.81 -46.60
CA SER A 3 -3.56 41.08 -46.80
C SER A 3 -3.49 39.87 -45.88
N THR A 4 -3.85 38.72 -46.46
CA THR A 4 -3.52 37.37 -46.01
C THR A 4 -2.07 37.07 -46.41
N SER A 5 -1.28 36.44 -45.55
CA SER A 5 0.06 35.91 -45.90
C SER A 5 0.20 34.57 -45.17
N ALA A 6 -0.28 33.49 -45.79
CA ALA A 6 0.46 32.60 -46.68
C ALA A 6 1.47 31.72 -45.92
N ALA A 7 1.02 30.51 -45.61
CA ALA A 7 1.79 29.41 -45.03
C ALA A 7 2.98 29.01 -45.91
N GLN A 8 4.13 28.73 -45.29
CA GLN A 8 5.26 28.08 -45.96
C GLN A 8 5.17 26.56 -45.78
N PRO A 9 5.36 25.76 -46.85
CA PRO A 9 5.44 24.30 -46.75
C PRO A 9 6.85 23.86 -46.32
N PHE A 10 6.94 23.22 -45.16
CA PHE A 10 8.13 22.49 -44.74
C PHE A 10 8.26 21.21 -45.56
N SER A 11 9.25 21.14 -46.44
CA SER A 11 9.86 19.89 -46.91
C SER A 11 11.20 20.16 -47.58
N THR A 12 12.29 19.76 -46.92
CA THR A 12 13.51 19.31 -47.61
C THR A 12 14.01 18.00 -46.99
N PRO A 13 14.49 17.05 -47.81
CA PRO A 13 14.68 15.64 -47.46
C PRO A 13 16.06 15.28 -46.87
N LEU A 14 16.13 14.05 -46.33
CA LEU A 14 17.25 13.37 -45.69
C LEU A 14 18.61 13.41 -46.42
N THR A 15 19.69 13.61 -45.65
CA THR A 15 21.06 13.15 -45.98
C THR A 15 21.75 12.61 -44.69
N PRO A 16 22.42 11.43 -44.71
CA PRO A 16 22.93 10.77 -43.49
C PRO A 16 24.46 10.87 -43.24
N SER A 17 24.83 10.75 -41.95
CA SER A 17 26.13 10.27 -41.36
C SER A 17 27.38 11.19 -41.46
N PRO A 18 28.41 11.13 -40.56
CA PRO A 18 28.71 10.11 -39.53
C PRO A 18 29.14 10.60 -38.12
N ALA A 19 29.11 9.64 -37.19
CA ALA A 19 29.87 9.47 -35.95
C ALA A 19 30.60 10.68 -35.30
N ALA A 20 30.20 11.00 -34.07
CA ALA A 20 31.11 11.49 -33.03
C ALA A 20 30.63 11.04 -31.64
N GLU A 21 31.58 10.51 -30.89
CA GLU A 21 31.48 9.89 -29.58
C GLU A 21 30.96 10.83 -28.46
N GLY A 22 30.49 10.23 -27.37
CA GLY A 22 30.65 10.82 -26.04
C GLY A 22 29.38 11.11 -25.25
N THR A 23 28.56 10.09 -24.96
CA THR A 23 27.60 10.19 -23.85
C THR A 23 28.29 9.80 -22.53
N PRO A 24 28.48 10.71 -21.56
CA PRO A 24 28.87 10.31 -20.22
C PRO A 24 27.67 9.64 -19.55
N THR A 25 27.68 8.31 -19.51
CA THR A 25 26.76 7.52 -18.69
C THR A 25 27.04 7.80 -17.23
N LYS A 26 26.19 8.64 -16.63
CA LYS A 26 26.03 8.78 -15.18
C LYS A 26 25.84 7.37 -14.57
N PRO A 27 26.59 6.99 -13.51
CA PRO A 27 26.41 5.68 -12.90
C PRO A 27 25.00 5.58 -12.32
N ALA A 28 24.30 4.51 -12.70
CA ALA A 28 23.02 4.14 -12.11
C ALA A 28 23.19 3.96 -10.59
N PRO A 29 22.20 4.37 -9.77
CA PRO A 29 22.23 4.06 -8.35
C PRO A 29 22.27 2.53 -8.23
N THR A 30 23.28 2.03 -7.52
CA THR A 30 23.34 0.66 -7.05
C THR A 30 21.99 0.36 -6.41
N ALA A 31 21.29 -0.63 -6.96
CA ALA A 31 20.10 -1.18 -6.33
C ALA A 31 20.52 -1.57 -4.91
N SER A 32 20.06 -0.82 -3.92
CA SER A 32 20.14 -1.21 -2.54
C SER A 32 19.46 -2.57 -2.46
N VAL A 33 20.25 -3.63 -2.30
CA VAL A 33 19.76 -4.93 -1.89
C VAL A 33 18.98 -4.63 -0.62
N VAL A 34 17.65 -4.68 -0.72
CA VAL A 34 16.78 -4.50 0.45
C VAL A 34 17.13 -5.68 1.32
N THR A 35 17.95 -5.46 2.34
CA THR A 35 18.20 -6.47 3.37
C THR A 35 16.86 -6.67 4.07
N LEU A 36 16.20 -7.82 3.83
CA LEU A 36 14.87 -8.11 4.36
C LEU A 36 14.89 -8.16 5.90
N SER A 37 15.95 -8.73 6.46
CA SER A 37 16.16 -8.77 7.91
C SER A 37 17.20 -7.76 8.40
N SER A 38 17.08 -7.41 9.68
CA SER A 38 18.07 -6.60 10.40
C SER A 38 19.15 -7.46 11.09
N VAL A 39 18.98 -8.78 11.15
CA VAL A 39 19.85 -9.70 11.89
C VAL A 39 20.52 -10.63 10.87
N PRO A 40 21.85 -10.53 10.69
CA PRO A 40 22.53 -11.38 9.72
C PRO A 40 22.56 -12.85 10.18
N ALA A 41 22.63 -13.76 9.20
CA ALA A 41 22.80 -15.19 9.43
C ALA A 41 24.01 -15.47 10.33
N GLY A 42 23.89 -16.47 11.22
CA GLY A 42 24.93 -16.84 12.16
C GLY A 42 24.92 -16.04 13.48
N THR A 43 24.02 -15.07 13.65
CA THR A 43 23.92 -14.29 14.89
C THR A 43 23.23 -15.12 16.00
N PRO A 44 23.86 -15.34 17.17
CA PRO A 44 23.22 -16.03 18.28
C PRO A 44 22.14 -15.13 18.91
N LEU A 45 20.91 -15.64 19.01
CA LEU A 45 19.77 -14.94 19.60
C LEU A 45 19.78 -15.13 21.13
N LYS A 46 20.42 -14.19 21.81
CA LYS A 46 20.65 -14.24 23.25
C LYS A 46 19.35 -14.28 24.05
N GLY A 47 19.28 -15.17 25.04
CA GLY A 47 18.20 -15.19 26.03
C GLY A 47 16.90 -15.85 25.56
N LEU A 48 16.93 -16.59 24.45
CA LEU A 48 15.81 -17.44 24.03
C LEU A 48 15.86 -18.83 24.67
N ASN A 49 17.06 -19.35 24.96
CA ASN A 49 17.19 -20.64 25.59
C ASN A 49 17.01 -20.55 27.12
N PHE A 50 16.13 -21.37 27.67
CA PHE A 50 15.90 -21.54 29.11
C PHE A 50 16.39 -22.90 29.65
N LEU A 51 16.90 -23.79 28.78
CA LEU A 51 17.41 -25.11 29.13
C LEU A 51 18.89 -25.04 29.50
N LYS A 52 19.28 -25.68 30.61
CA LYS A 52 20.65 -25.64 31.16
C LYS A 52 21.72 -26.28 30.27
N ASN A 53 21.34 -27.23 29.42
CA ASN A 53 22.27 -28.00 28.58
C ASN A 53 22.10 -27.69 27.09
N ALA A 54 21.45 -26.58 26.74
CA ALA A 54 21.29 -26.15 25.36
C ALA A 54 22.01 -24.82 25.12
N GLN A 55 22.29 -24.54 23.85
CA GLN A 55 22.85 -23.27 23.40
C GLN A 55 21.72 -22.36 22.89
N ASP A 56 21.93 -21.05 22.94
CA ASP A 56 21.03 -20.09 22.30
C ASP A 56 20.87 -20.40 20.79
N PRO A 57 19.65 -20.34 20.24
CA PRO A 57 19.42 -20.59 18.83
C PRO A 57 20.15 -19.53 17.98
N VAL A 58 20.74 -19.98 16.89
CA VAL A 58 21.47 -19.14 15.94
C VAL A 58 20.53 -18.76 14.80
N ALA A 59 20.54 -17.49 14.40
CA ALA A 59 19.77 -17.01 13.25
C ALA A 59 20.25 -17.70 11.96
N LEU A 60 19.29 -18.22 11.18
CA LEU A 60 19.54 -18.82 9.87
C LEU A 60 19.51 -17.73 8.78
N GLU A 61 19.71 -18.12 7.52
CA GLU A 61 19.59 -17.21 6.37
C GLU A 61 18.15 -16.77 6.13
N ASP A 62 17.92 -15.57 5.61
CA ASP A 62 16.59 -14.99 5.38
C ASP A 62 15.70 -15.87 4.49
N SER A 63 16.31 -16.65 3.59
CA SER A 63 15.63 -17.56 2.66
C SER A 63 15.14 -18.86 3.30
N GLU A 64 15.72 -19.25 4.45
CA GLU A 64 15.30 -20.45 5.18
C GLU A 64 14.08 -20.19 6.06
N TYR A 65 13.84 -18.91 6.38
CA TYR A 65 12.65 -18.51 7.10
C TYR A 65 11.41 -18.52 6.18
N PRO A 66 10.25 -18.99 6.70
CA PRO A 66 9.01 -18.93 5.94
C PRO A 66 8.63 -17.51 5.53
N SER A 67 8.05 -17.36 4.33
CA SER A 67 7.67 -16.06 3.77
C SER A 67 6.69 -15.26 4.64
N TRP A 68 5.81 -15.93 5.38
CA TRP A 68 4.82 -15.29 6.26
C TRP A 68 5.46 -14.49 7.40
N LEU A 69 6.71 -14.79 7.79
CA LEU A 69 7.43 -14.05 8.84
C LEU A 69 7.55 -12.56 8.50
N TRP A 70 7.85 -12.28 7.23
CA TRP A 70 8.05 -10.93 6.72
C TRP A 70 6.74 -10.15 6.54
N ASP A 71 5.60 -10.84 6.58
CA ASP A 71 4.28 -10.23 6.48
C ASP A 71 3.69 -9.84 7.86
N ILE A 72 4.23 -10.34 8.98
CA ILE A 72 3.69 -10.09 10.33
C ILE A 72 3.71 -8.62 10.70
N LEU A 73 4.82 -7.93 10.39
CA LEU A 73 5.01 -6.52 10.76
C LEU A 73 4.33 -5.56 9.79
N LYS A 74 3.85 -6.05 8.64
CA LYS A 74 3.02 -5.24 7.74
C LYS A 74 1.74 -4.93 8.49
N LYS A 75 1.69 -3.74 9.10
CA LYS A 75 0.47 -3.22 9.70
C LYS A 75 -0.59 -3.31 8.62
N GLU A 76 -1.69 -3.98 8.93
CA GLU A 76 -2.93 -3.77 8.19
C GLU A 76 -3.41 -2.36 8.53
N GLU A 77 -2.67 -1.37 8.02
CA GLU A 77 -3.21 -0.03 7.85
C GLU A 77 -4.42 -0.25 6.97
N THR A 78 -5.60 -0.04 7.56
CA THR A 78 -6.82 0.18 6.80
C THR A 78 -6.41 1.07 5.66
N LYS A 79 -6.57 0.61 4.41
CA LYS A 79 -6.27 1.37 3.19
C LYS A 79 -7.14 2.63 3.16
N GLY A 80 -6.82 3.58 4.02
CA GLY A 80 -7.18 4.98 3.97
C GLY A 80 -5.90 5.63 3.48
N ASP A 81 -5.95 6.08 2.23
CA ASP A 81 -4.90 6.85 1.61
C ASP A 81 -4.30 7.89 2.57
N GLY A 82 -2.96 7.95 2.65
CA GLY A 82 -2.28 9.11 3.22
C GLY A 82 -1.21 8.84 4.29
N ALA A 83 -0.62 7.65 4.35
CA ALA A 83 0.60 7.44 5.14
C ALA A 83 1.81 8.09 4.45
N GLY A 84 1.90 9.41 4.47
CA GLY A 84 3.10 10.12 4.00
C GLY A 84 2.96 11.62 3.79
N GLU A 85 1.74 12.14 3.60
CA GLU A 85 1.59 13.53 3.23
C GLU A 85 0.44 14.22 3.98
N GLY A 86 0.74 14.59 5.23
CA GLY A 86 -0.02 15.56 6.04
C GLY A 86 -1.52 15.35 6.04
N ASP A 87 -2.02 14.59 7.00
CA ASP A 87 -3.44 14.40 7.24
C ASP A 87 -4.19 15.76 7.37
N LEU A 88 -5.48 15.78 7.03
CA LEU A 88 -6.42 16.88 7.30
C LEU A 88 -6.40 17.28 8.78
N PHE A 89 -5.97 16.37 9.66
CA PHE A 89 -5.81 16.59 11.10
C PHE A 89 -4.39 16.96 11.55
N SER A 90 -3.48 17.29 10.62
CA SER A 90 -2.14 17.76 10.99
C SER A 90 -2.17 19.07 11.80
N LYS A 91 -1.24 19.19 12.76
CA LYS A 91 -1.06 20.39 13.60
C LYS A 91 -0.70 21.65 12.78
N SER A 92 -0.14 21.50 11.57
CA SER A 92 0.24 22.65 10.72
C SER A 92 -0.87 23.08 9.76
N LYS A 93 -1.28 24.34 9.82
CA LYS A 93 -2.32 24.94 8.95
C LYS A 93 -1.98 24.84 7.44
N LYS A 94 -0.70 24.96 7.08
CA LYS A 94 -0.24 24.85 5.68
C LYS A 94 -0.41 23.44 5.15
N GLN A 95 -0.09 22.43 5.97
CA GLN A 95 -0.24 21.01 5.61
C GLN A 95 -1.71 20.66 5.41
N ARG A 96 -2.60 21.08 6.32
CA ARG A 96 -4.05 20.88 6.16
C ARG A 96 -4.61 21.50 4.88
N ARG A 97 -4.19 22.73 4.53
CA ARG A 97 -4.62 23.40 3.29
C ARG A 97 -4.14 22.66 2.04
N LEU A 98 -2.92 22.16 2.05
CA LEU A 98 -2.35 21.43 0.93
C LEU A 98 -3.03 20.06 0.76
N ALA A 99 -3.27 19.36 1.86
CA ALA A 99 -4.04 18.11 1.89
C ALA A 99 -5.46 18.30 1.37
N ALA A 100 -6.18 19.32 1.84
CA ALA A 100 -7.53 19.65 1.34
C ALA A 100 -7.55 19.99 -0.16
N LYS A 101 -6.53 20.70 -0.66
CA LYS A 101 -6.39 20.97 -2.11
C LYS A 101 -6.12 19.69 -2.91
N ARG A 102 -5.35 18.75 -2.35
CA ARG A 102 -5.08 17.45 -3.00
C ARG A 102 -6.31 16.58 -3.05
N LEU A 103 -7.03 16.47 -1.94
CA LEU A 103 -8.30 15.73 -1.87
C LEU A 103 -9.26 16.29 -2.92
N ARG A 104 -9.49 17.61 -2.94
CA ARG A 104 -10.36 18.26 -3.95
C ARG A 104 -9.91 18.01 -5.40
N LYS A 105 -8.61 17.94 -5.65
CA LYS A 105 -8.08 17.65 -6.98
C LYS A 105 -8.31 16.20 -7.37
N GLN A 106 -8.14 15.25 -6.44
CA GLN A 106 -8.44 13.84 -6.64
C GLN A 106 -9.94 13.62 -6.87
N GLU A 107 -10.79 14.22 -6.03
CA GLU A 107 -12.25 14.22 -6.18
C GLU A 107 -12.70 14.74 -7.55
N LEU A 108 -12.04 15.79 -8.08
CA LEU A 108 -12.35 16.32 -9.40
C LEU A 108 -11.88 15.42 -10.55
N ARG A 109 -10.82 14.61 -10.34
CA ARG A 109 -10.34 13.69 -11.39
C ARG A 109 -11.25 12.48 -11.51
N ASP A 110 -11.68 11.92 -10.38
CA ASP A 110 -12.43 10.67 -10.31
C ASP A 110 -13.78 10.90 -9.61
N PRO A 111 -14.77 11.48 -10.30
CA PRO A 111 -16.07 11.77 -9.71
C PRO A 111 -16.81 10.50 -9.24
N ASP A 112 -16.58 9.36 -9.91
CA ASP A 112 -17.16 8.06 -9.50
C ASP A 112 -16.53 7.52 -8.20
N ALA A 113 -15.28 7.88 -7.90
CA ALA A 113 -14.61 7.51 -6.66
C ALA A 113 -15.10 8.31 -5.44
N LEU A 114 -15.90 9.36 -5.66
CA LEU A 114 -16.53 10.16 -4.60
C LEU A 114 -17.72 9.44 -3.94
N ALA A 115 -18.28 8.41 -4.58
CA ALA A 115 -19.34 7.63 -4.00
C ALA A 115 -18.88 7.00 -2.67
N PRO A 116 -19.67 7.11 -1.58
CA PRO A 116 -19.27 6.58 -0.27
C PRO A 116 -19.00 5.08 -0.38
N LYS A 117 -17.82 4.64 0.04
CA LYS A 117 -17.47 3.22 0.04
C LYS A 117 -18.32 2.50 1.08
N ILE A 118 -19.37 1.82 0.62
CA ILE A 118 -20.25 1.03 1.48
C ILE A 118 -19.41 -0.12 2.09
N PRO A 119 -19.34 -0.22 3.43
CA PRO A 119 -18.58 -1.27 4.08
C PRO A 119 -19.18 -2.64 3.81
N ILE A 120 -18.35 -3.68 3.79
CA ILE A 120 -18.75 -5.04 3.39
C ILE A 120 -19.95 -5.60 4.19
N TYR A 121 -20.12 -5.18 5.44
CA TYR A 121 -21.23 -5.62 6.29
C TYR A 121 -22.56 -4.87 6.07
N GLU A 122 -22.58 -3.81 5.27
CA GLU A 122 -23.80 -3.10 4.85
C GLU A 122 -24.23 -3.48 3.42
N GLN A 123 -23.41 -4.26 2.72
CA GLN A 123 -23.72 -4.73 1.38
C GLN A 123 -24.72 -5.90 1.44
N SER A 124 -25.69 -5.90 0.53
CA SER A 124 -26.65 -6.99 0.32
C SER A 124 -26.28 -7.90 -0.85
N ILE A 125 -25.06 -7.75 -1.39
CA ILE A 125 -24.56 -8.55 -2.50
C ILE A 125 -24.22 -9.96 -1.99
N ASP A 126 -24.62 -10.98 -2.75
CA ASP A 126 -24.34 -12.37 -2.41
C ASP A 126 -22.85 -12.63 -2.31
N LEU A 127 -22.45 -13.31 -1.23
CA LEU A 127 -21.09 -13.78 -1.09
C LEU A 127 -20.82 -14.93 -2.09
N PRO A 128 -19.59 -15.05 -2.61
CA PRO A 128 -19.27 -16.12 -3.54
C PRO A 128 -19.53 -17.50 -2.91
N ALA A 129 -20.31 -18.33 -3.61
CA ALA A 129 -20.67 -19.68 -3.17
C ALA A 129 -19.59 -20.74 -3.45
N GLY A 130 -18.61 -20.42 -4.31
CA GLY A 130 -17.58 -21.32 -4.80
C GLY A 130 -18.09 -22.12 -6.00
N ASN A 131 -17.38 -22.04 -7.14
CA ASN A 131 -17.80 -22.63 -8.41
C ASN A 131 -17.60 -24.17 -8.46
N GLY A 132 -17.74 -24.87 -7.34
CA GLY A 132 -17.46 -26.31 -7.19
C GLY A 132 -15.96 -26.69 -7.21
N THR A 133 -15.07 -25.76 -7.56
CA THR A 133 -13.61 -25.99 -7.53
C THR A 133 -13.02 -25.73 -6.14
N VAL A 134 -11.91 -26.41 -5.82
CA VAL A 134 -11.19 -26.21 -4.55
C VAL A 134 -10.74 -24.75 -4.39
N GLN A 135 -10.26 -24.12 -5.47
CA GLN A 135 -9.87 -22.71 -5.47
C GLN A 135 -11.07 -21.80 -5.20
N GLY A 136 -12.22 -22.06 -5.83
CA GLY A 136 -13.45 -21.31 -5.57
C GLY A 136 -13.91 -21.42 -4.12
N ALA A 137 -13.77 -22.60 -3.51
CA ALA A 137 -14.10 -22.81 -2.11
C ALA A 137 -13.16 -22.03 -1.17
N ILE A 138 -11.86 -22.00 -1.45
CA ILE A 138 -10.87 -21.23 -0.67
C ILE A 138 -11.17 -19.73 -0.75
N GLN A 139 -11.47 -19.21 -1.95
CA GLN A 139 -11.84 -17.80 -2.15
C GLN A 139 -13.14 -17.45 -1.42
N ALA A 140 -14.18 -18.30 -1.56
CA ALA A 140 -15.43 -18.15 -0.82
C ALA A 140 -15.22 -18.10 0.69
N ALA A 141 -14.37 -18.98 1.23
CA ALA A 141 -14.02 -18.99 2.64
C ALA A 141 -13.27 -17.72 3.07
N ALA A 142 -12.39 -17.19 2.23
CA ALA A 142 -11.66 -15.95 2.51
C ALA A 142 -12.61 -14.75 2.60
N VAL A 143 -13.53 -14.58 1.65
CA VAL A 143 -14.50 -13.47 1.65
C VAL A 143 -15.45 -13.54 2.85
N ARG A 144 -15.91 -14.75 3.22
CA ARG A 144 -16.71 -14.94 4.44
C ARG A 144 -15.94 -14.57 5.71
N LYS A 145 -14.65 -14.93 5.80
CA LYS A 145 -13.78 -14.54 6.91
C LYS A 145 -13.58 -13.03 6.97
N GLU A 146 -13.45 -12.36 5.83
CA GLU A 146 -13.35 -10.90 5.75
C GLU A 146 -14.60 -10.22 6.30
N LEU A 147 -15.80 -10.65 5.89
CA LEU A 147 -17.07 -10.17 6.45
C LEU A 147 -17.13 -10.35 7.97
N GLN A 148 -16.75 -11.53 8.47
CA GLN A 148 -16.74 -11.81 9.91
C GLN A 148 -15.76 -10.90 10.67
N LYS A 149 -14.56 -10.64 10.11
CA LYS A 149 -13.60 -9.69 10.67
C LYS A 149 -14.19 -8.27 10.72
N ALA A 150 -14.80 -7.81 9.62
CA ALA A 150 -15.41 -6.47 9.55
C ALA A 150 -16.55 -6.30 10.57
N MET A 151 -17.41 -7.31 10.71
CA MET A 151 -18.46 -7.36 11.73
C MET A 151 -17.91 -7.32 13.15
N ARG A 152 -16.80 -8.02 13.41
CA ARG A 152 -16.12 -8.00 14.71
C ARG A 152 -15.58 -6.60 15.03
N VAL A 153 -15.03 -5.90 14.05
CA VAL A 153 -14.54 -4.51 14.23
C VAL A 153 -15.70 -3.58 14.59
N LYS A 154 -16.81 -3.63 13.83
CA LYS A 154 -18.03 -2.85 14.15
C LYS A 154 -18.52 -3.12 15.57
N ARG A 155 -18.63 -4.41 15.95
CA ARG A 155 -19.06 -4.81 17.30
C ARG A 155 -18.13 -4.25 18.37
N ARG A 156 -16.81 -4.32 18.19
CA ARG A 156 -15.86 -3.73 19.14
C ARG A 156 -16.02 -2.22 19.27
N GLY A 157 -16.32 -1.51 18.18
CA GLY A 157 -16.66 -0.09 18.19
C GLY A 157 -17.89 0.19 19.05
N THR A 158 -19.00 -0.51 18.78
CA THR A 158 -20.26 -0.34 19.54
C THR A 158 -20.11 -0.65 21.03
N ILE A 159 -19.31 -1.66 21.39
CA ILE A 159 -19.04 -2.00 22.80
C ILE A 159 -18.24 -0.87 23.46
N LYS A 160 -17.21 -0.34 22.79
CA LYS A 160 -16.41 0.76 23.33
C LYS A 160 -17.23 2.02 23.53
N GLU A 161 -18.05 2.37 22.55
CA GLU A 161 -18.97 3.52 22.63
C GLU A 161 -19.99 3.34 23.75
N GLY A 162 -20.65 2.17 23.82
CA GLY A 162 -21.61 1.87 24.88
C GLY A 162 -20.97 1.91 26.28
N ASN A 163 -19.76 1.36 26.43
CA ASN A 163 -19.02 1.44 27.69
C ASN A 163 -18.65 2.89 28.03
N PHE A 164 -18.19 3.67 27.05
CA PHE A 164 -17.83 5.08 27.26
C PHE A 164 -19.02 5.91 27.71
N LEU A 165 -20.16 5.80 27.01
CA LEU A 165 -21.38 6.53 27.36
C LEU A 165 -21.93 6.11 28.73
N LYS A 166 -21.87 4.81 29.06
CA LYS A 166 -22.29 4.29 30.37
C LYS A 166 -21.44 4.81 31.53
N THR A 167 -20.16 5.12 31.30
CA THR A 167 -19.28 5.69 32.33
C THR A 167 -19.41 7.22 32.48
N MET A 168 -20.10 7.88 31.55
CA MET A 168 -20.24 9.35 31.50
C MET A 168 -21.61 9.86 31.99
N GLY A 169 -22.61 8.97 32.14
CA GLY A 169 -23.93 9.28 32.70
C GLY A 169 -24.06 8.74 34.11
#